data_AF-A0A6B3HU57-F1
#
_entry.id   AF-A0A6B3HU57-F1
#
_cell.length_a   1.000
_cell.length_b   1.000
_cell.length_c   1.000
_cell.angle_alpha   90.00
_cell.angle_beta   90.00
_cell.angle_gamma   90.00
#
_symmetry.space_group_name_H-M   'P 1'
#
loop_
_entity.id
_entity.type
_entity.pdbx_description
1 polymer ?
#
loop_
_entity_poly.entity_id
_entity_poly.type
_entity_poly.pdbx_seq_one_letter_code
_entity_poly.pdbx_strand_id
1 'polypeptide(L)'
;LRTYRRLGAHPGPADFSQALLRVRRSGEWAAAEAAASLGTPEGDRLAAWIRADEPVAPVLRHGLTSDRPSAGNWWQRSAAGTRRVLLATKERLLIQQEFPRSFHWLGRPHTPQSRECYHWGADQCPHWTATLPEDGETLAAWLMPDLLHTADEGRRGGAWFLPPLMETGGAAGVALHLALAYGLGARHAEDRISAVDALLVLAAQGRLDTVLLGRELGVLVDHDLVKVNRLADAARSAAATGAYRTVLGMLAVALPTLLAYEKAPRGIGDLLAVAAECAERCGTEGIEPIVGLAATAGRKGSSQTVRQAARLLAVFPPVPAEAR
;
A
#
# COMPACT_ATOMS: atom_id res chain seq x y z
N LEU A 1 27.83 -17.69 9.26
CA LEU A 1 27.85 -19.18 9.11
C LEU A 1 29.25 -19.75 8.82
N ARG A 2 30.04 -19.23 7.86
CA ARG A 2 31.42 -19.70 7.62
C ARG A 2 32.30 -19.73 8.87
N THR A 3 32.23 -18.68 9.69
CA THR A 3 32.96 -18.61 10.98
C THR A 3 32.50 -19.69 11.96
N TYR A 4 31.20 -19.93 12.09
CA TYR A 4 30.64 -21.01 12.93
C TYR A 4 31.15 -22.39 12.48
N ARG A 5 31.11 -22.67 11.17
CA ARG A 5 31.71 -23.90 10.60
C ARG A 5 33.18 -24.05 10.94
N ARG A 6 33.99 -23.00 10.74
CA ARG A 6 35.43 -23.01 11.03
C ARG A 6 35.72 -23.28 12.52
N LEU A 7 34.88 -22.77 13.41
CA LEU A 7 35.03 -22.92 14.86
C LEU A 7 34.41 -24.22 15.40
N GLY A 8 33.71 -25.02 14.58
CA GLY A 8 32.96 -26.18 15.05
C GLY A 8 31.84 -25.82 16.03
N ALA A 9 31.28 -24.60 15.93
CA ALA A 9 30.25 -24.07 16.81
C ALA A 9 28.94 -23.86 16.07
N HIS A 10 27.82 -23.88 16.79
CA HIS A 10 26.49 -23.59 16.26
C HIS A 10 26.05 -22.17 16.62
N PRO A 11 25.34 -21.45 15.72
CA PRO A 11 24.72 -20.19 16.09
C PRO A 11 23.59 -20.43 17.11
N GLY A 12 23.36 -19.44 17.98
CA GLY A 12 22.22 -19.46 18.89
C GLY A 12 20.90 -19.55 18.11
N PRO A 13 19.92 -20.39 18.51
CA PRO A 13 18.70 -20.57 17.73
C PRO A 13 17.90 -19.29 17.49
N ALA A 14 17.84 -18.39 18.48
CA ALA A 14 17.15 -17.11 18.36
C ALA A 14 17.92 -16.14 17.43
N ASP A 15 19.23 -16.04 17.57
CA ASP A 15 20.07 -15.17 16.75
C ASP A 15 20.05 -15.62 15.28
N PHE A 16 20.11 -16.93 15.04
CA PHE A 16 20.03 -17.49 13.69
C PHE A 16 18.64 -17.22 13.08
N SER A 17 17.57 -17.45 13.84
CA SER A 17 16.21 -17.19 13.36
C SER A 17 15.99 -15.70 13.04
N GLN A 18 16.52 -14.80 13.86
CA GLN A 18 16.44 -13.38 13.57
C GLN A 18 17.30 -12.97 12.36
N ALA A 19 18.45 -13.63 12.16
CA ALA A 19 19.25 -13.44 10.96
C ALA A 19 18.51 -13.91 9.69
N LEU A 20 17.74 -15.02 9.76
CA LEU A 20 16.90 -15.46 8.65
C LEU A 20 15.83 -14.41 8.31
N LEU A 21 15.16 -13.82 9.30
CA LEU A 21 14.14 -12.79 9.06
C LEU A 21 14.70 -11.50 8.41
N ARG A 22 15.98 -11.22 8.61
CA ARG A 22 16.65 -10.01 8.10
C ARG A 22 17.40 -10.20 6.79
N VAL A 23 17.60 -11.44 6.35
CA VAL A 23 18.36 -11.68 5.13
C VAL A 23 17.55 -11.24 3.91
N ARG A 24 18.23 -10.59 2.96
CA ARG A 24 17.66 -10.32 1.64
C ARG A 24 17.41 -11.65 0.94
N ARG A 25 16.17 -11.85 0.44
CA ARG A 25 15.75 -13.10 -0.21
C ARG A 25 15.70 -12.93 -1.72
N SER A 26 14.98 -11.91 -2.19
CA SER A 26 14.75 -11.68 -3.61
C SER A 26 16.04 -11.40 -4.38
N GLY A 27 16.32 -12.23 -5.39
CA GLY A 27 17.50 -12.10 -6.27
C GLY A 27 18.80 -12.71 -5.72
N GLU A 28 18.81 -13.29 -4.51
CA GLU A 28 20.02 -13.74 -3.82
C GLU A 28 20.36 -15.23 -4.04
N TRP A 29 20.17 -15.74 -5.28
CA TRP A 29 20.45 -17.13 -5.62
C TRP A 29 21.90 -17.55 -5.35
N ALA A 30 22.86 -16.68 -5.64
CA ALA A 30 24.27 -16.95 -5.37
C ALA A 30 24.56 -17.09 -3.86
N ALA A 31 23.86 -16.31 -3.02
CA ALA A 31 23.98 -16.43 -1.57
C ALA A 31 23.39 -17.75 -1.06
N ALA A 32 22.28 -18.21 -1.65
CA ALA A 32 21.70 -19.51 -1.34
C ALA A 32 22.65 -20.68 -1.68
N GLU A 33 23.28 -20.66 -2.86
CA GLU A 33 24.29 -21.67 -3.25
C GLU A 33 25.53 -21.63 -2.33
N ALA A 34 25.98 -20.43 -2.00
CA ALA A 34 27.09 -20.24 -1.06
C ALA A 34 26.75 -20.73 0.36
N ALA A 35 25.48 -20.67 0.77
CA ALA A 35 25.02 -21.20 2.05
C ALA A 35 24.91 -22.73 2.04
N ALA A 36 24.34 -23.32 0.97
CA ALA A 36 24.22 -24.77 0.83
C ALA A 36 25.59 -25.46 0.74
N SER A 37 26.55 -24.87 0.02
CA SER A 37 27.92 -25.39 -0.07
C SER A 37 28.70 -25.39 1.26
N LEU A 38 28.15 -24.81 2.33
CA LEU A 38 28.74 -24.93 3.66
C LEU A 38 28.66 -26.36 4.21
N GLY A 39 27.70 -27.18 3.75
CA GLY A 39 27.51 -28.54 4.25
C GLY A 39 27.17 -28.58 5.74
N THR A 40 26.46 -27.56 6.24
CA THR A 40 25.97 -27.48 7.63
C THR A 40 24.45 -27.34 7.64
N PRO A 41 23.74 -27.88 8.66
CA PRO A 41 22.28 -27.75 8.74
C PRO A 41 21.78 -26.30 8.66
N GLU A 42 22.48 -25.36 9.27
CA GLU A 42 22.14 -23.93 9.23
C GLU A 42 22.41 -23.31 7.85
N GLY A 43 23.38 -23.84 7.09
CA GLY A 43 23.63 -23.44 5.70
C GLY A 43 22.48 -23.86 4.79
N ASP A 44 22.02 -25.11 4.95
CA ASP A 44 20.89 -25.65 4.19
C ASP A 44 19.59 -24.90 4.51
N ARG A 45 19.33 -24.58 5.79
CA ARG A 45 18.17 -23.78 6.20
C ARG A 45 18.20 -22.36 5.64
N LEU A 46 19.36 -21.69 5.66
CA LEU A 46 19.50 -20.37 5.05
C LEU A 46 19.27 -20.43 3.53
N ALA A 47 19.82 -21.44 2.86
CA ALA A 47 19.63 -21.63 1.43
C ALA A 47 18.16 -21.89 1.08
N ALA A 48 17.48 -22.76 1.82
CA ALA A 48 16.05 -23.03 1.65
C ALA A 48 15.20 -21.76 1.88
N TRP A 49 15.53 -20.98 2.91
CA TRP A 49 14.83 -19.73 3.22
C TRP A 49 14.95 -18.67 2.11
N ILE A 50 16.16 -18.48 1.56
CA ILE A 50 16.39 -17.55 0.44
C ILE A 50 15.68 -18.05 -0.82
N ARG A 51 15.82 -19.33 -1.17
CA ARG A 51 15.22 -19.90 -2.38
C ARG A 51 13.69 -19.90 -2.36
N ALA A 52 13.08 -20.02 -1.18
CA ALA A 52 11.63 -19.93 -1.03
C ALA A 52 11.11 -18.53 -1.39
N ASP A 53 11.88 -17.47 -1.07
CA ASP A 53 11.51 -16.06 -1.27
C ASP A 53 10.07 -15.73 -0.84
N GLU A 54 9.63 -16.37 0.25
CA GLU A 54 8.27 -16.26 0.75
C GLU A 54 8.20 -15.29 1.96
N PRO A 55 7.15 -14.45 2.04
CA PRO A 55 6.99 -13.51 3.13
C PRO A 55 6.73 -14.23 4.46
N VAL A 56 7.11 -13.62 5.59
CA VAL A 56 6.93 -14.16 6.94
C VAL A 56 5.47 -14.54 7.22
N ALA A 57 4.54 -13.74 6.72
CA ALA A 57 3.11 -14.07 6.71
C ALA A 57 2.45 -13.51 5.44
N PRO A 58 2.03 -14.37 4.48
CA PRO A 58 1.41 -13.92 3.23
C PRO A 58 0.16 -13.09 3.48
N VAL A 59 0.03 -11.94 2.81
CA VAL A 59 -1.14 -11.08 2.93
C VAL A 59 -2.33 -11.68 2.18
N LEU A 60 -3.48 -11.68 2.85
CA LEU A 60 -4.78 -12.06 2.32
C LEU A 60 -5.66 -10.82 2.29
N ARG A 61 -6.20 -10.50 1.12
CA ARG A 61 -7.23 -9.48 1.01
C ARG A 61 -8.54 -10.03 1.58
N HIS A 62 -9.04 -9.44 2.66
CA HIS A 62 -10.35 -9.80 3.23
C HIS A 62 -11.38 -8.72 2.85
N GLY A 63 -12.54 -9.12 2.33
CA GLY A 63 -13.74 -8.27 2.31
C GLY A 63 -13.95 -7.31 1.13
N LEU A 64 -13.65 -7.69 -0.11
CA LEU A 64 -14.27 -7.04 -1.30
C LEU A 64 -15.04 -8.02 -2.20
N THR A 65 -15.16 -9.27 -1.79
CA THR A 65 -16.03 -10.28 -2.39
C THR A 65 -17.01 -10.79 -1.34
N SER A 66 -18.27 -10.33 -1.45
CA SER A 66 -19.51 -11.08 -1.18
C SER A 66 -19.65 -12.04 0.03
N ASP A 67 -18.89 -11.93 1.12
CA ASP A 67 -19.21 -12.67 2.34
C ASP A 67 -20.32 -11.94 3.11
N ARG A 68 -21.59 -12.25 2.77
CA ARG A 68 -22.74 -11.94 3.63
C ARG A 68 -22.57 -12.73 4.94
N PRO A 69 -22.49 -12.09 6.11
CA PRO A 69 -22.39 -12.81 7.37
C PRO A 69 -23.68 -13.59 7.65
N SER A 70 -23.55 -14.82 8.15
CA SER A 70 -24.63 -15.57 8.78
C SER A 70 -25.20 -14.80 9.99
N ALA A 71 -26.47 -15.04 10.33
CA ALA A 71 -27.26 -14.31 11.34
C ALA A 71 -26.59 -14.15 12.72
N GLY A 72 -25.58 -14.95 13.05
CA GLY A 72 -24.84 -14.91 14.31
C GLY A 72 -23.77 -13.82 14.46
N ASN A 73 -23.54 -12.92 13.50
CA ASN A 73 -22.46 -11.90 13.61
C ASN A 73 -22.93 -10.45 13.38
N TRP A 74 -24.24 -10.18 13.50
CA TRP A 74 -24.81 -8.88 13.11
C TRP A 74 -24.39 -7.69 14.00
N TRP A 75 -24.00 -7.92 15.25
CA TRP A 75 -23.52 -6.89 16.19
C TRP A 75 -22.10 -6.38 15.88
N GLN A 76 -21.38 -7.05 14.99
CA GLN A 76 -20.14 -6.50 14.42
C GLN A 76 -20.43 -5.31 13.50
N ARG A 77 -21.71 -5.00 13.21
CA ARG A 77 -22.16 -3.77 12.52
C ARG A 77 -22.52 -2.61 13.46
N SER A 78 -21.91 -2.52 14.65
CA SER A 78 -21.81 -1.21 15.30
C SER A 78 -20.93 -0.31 14.42
N ALA A 79 -21.20 1.00 14.36
CA ALA A 79 -20.70 1.98 13.36
C ALA A 79 -19.20 1.97 12.99
N ALA A 80 -18.35 1.23 13.72
CA ALA A 80 -16.94 0.96 13.44
C ALA A 80 -16.65 -0.30 12.58
N GLY A 81 -17.66 -1.09 12.20
CA GLY A 81 -17.49 -2.43 11.62
C GLY A 81 -17.87 -2.63 10.15
N THR A 82 -18.44 -1.62 9.48
CA THR A 82 -18.84 -1.72 8.05
C THR A 82 -17.75 -1.19 7.09
N ARG A 83 -16.57 -0.84 7.60
CA ARG A 83 -15.66 0.12 6.93
C ARG A 83 -14.21 -0.33 6.81
N ARG A 84 -13.91 -1.60 7.03
CA ARG A 84 -12.51 -2.06 7.03
C ARG A 84 -12.27 -2.97 5.84
N VAL A 85 -11.54 -2.46 4.84
CA VAL A 85 -10.75 -3.32 3.97
C VAL A 85 -9.68 -3.93 4.87
N LEU A 86 -9.98 -5.09 5.46
CA LEU A 86 -9.07 -5.75 6.38
C LEU A 86 -8.10 -6.58 5.56
N LEU A 87 -6.81 -6.40 5.80
CA LEU A 87 -5.78 -7.27 5.28
C LEU A 87 -5.43 -8.27 6.36
N ALA A 88 -5.84 -9.52 6.18
CA ALA A 88 -5.39 -10.59 7.05
C ALA A 88 -4.02 -11.09 6.59
N THR A 89 -3.33 -11.84 7.44
CA THR A 89 -2.17 -12.64 7.00
C THR A 89 -2.44 -14.10 7.25
N LYS A 90 -2.02 -14.93 6.29
CA LYS A 90 -2.18 -16.39 6.35
C LYS A 90 -1.21 -16.98 7.37
N GLU A 91 -1.62 -18.11 7.94
CA GLU A 91 -0.71 -18.98 8.68
C GLU A 91 0.51 -19.40 7.84
N ARG A 92 1.69 -19.37 8.47
CA ARG A 92 2.94 -19.91 7.95
C ARG A 92 3.50 -20.95 8.92
N LEU A 93 3.18 -22.21 8.66
CA LEU A 93 3.56 -23.35 9.53
C LEU A 93 5.07 -23.52 9.66
N LEU A 94 5.85 -23.18 8.63
CA LEU A 94 7.31 -23.27 8.69
C LEU A 94 7.89 -22.46 9.86
N ILE A 95 7.37 -21.25 10.13
CA ILE A 95 7.78 -20.46 11.29
C ILE A 95 7.41 -21.16 12.59
N GLN A 96 6.22 -21.76 12.65
CA GLN A 96 5.75 -22.44 13.86
C GLN A 96 6.46 -23.77 14.13
N GLN A 97 7.06 -24.39 13.11
CA GLN A 97 7.72 -25.69 13.22
C GLN A 97 9.24 -25.55 13.36
N GLU A 98 9.86 -24.63 12.62
CA GLU A 98 11.32 -24.54 12.53
C GLU A 98 11.96 -23.42 13.37
N PHE A 99 11.18 -22.41 13.76
CA PHE A 99 11.70 -21.31 14.57
C PHE A 99 11.52 -21.60 16.07
N PRO A 100 12.32 -20.98 16.95
CA PRO A 100 12.10 -21.04 18.39
C PRO A 100 10.70 -20.54 18.77
N ARG A 101 10.17 -21.05 19.89
CA ARG A 101 8.82 -20.74 20.37
C ARG A 101 8.50 -19.24 20.46
N SER A 102 9.51 -18.40 20.75
CA SER A 102 9.37 -16.94 20.79
C SER A 102 9.00 -16.30 19.45
N PHE A 103 9.21 -16.98 18.33
CA PHE A 103 8.89 -16.50 16.97
C PHE A 103 7.60 -17.09 16.41
N HIS A 104 7.02 -18.13 17.03
CA HIS A 104 5.85 -18.84 16.49
C HIS A 104 4.67 -17.92 16.22
N TRP A 105 4.53 -16.85 16.99
CA TRP A 105 3.46 -15.87 16.79
C TRP A 105 3.54 -15.16 15.44
N LEU A 106 4.72 -15.01 14.82
CA LEU A 106 4.90 -14.42 13.48
C LEU A 106 4.25 -15.28 12.39
N GLY A 107 4.22 -16.61 12.59
CA GLY A 107 3.62 -17.55 11.64
C GLY A 107 2.15 -17.85 11.89
N ARG A 108 1.51 -17.23 12.90
CA ARG A 108 0.08 -17.40 13.17
C ARG A 108 -0.74 -16.51 12.25
N PRO A 109 -1.97 -16.92 11.88
CA PRO A 109 -2.85 -16.05 11.13
C PRO A 109 -3.14 -14.78 11.93
N HIS A 110 -2.95 -13.61 11.30
CA HIS A 110 -3.27 -12.32 11.92
C HIS A 110 -4.45 -11.69 11.20
N THR A 111 -5.54 -11.46 11.93
CA THR A 111 -6.59 -10.55 11.49
C THR A 111 -6.37 -9.22 12.20
N PRO A 112 -6.27 -8.09 11.48
CA PRO A 112 -6.01 -6.81 12.11
C PRO A 112 -7.16 -6.47 13.04
N GLN A 113 -6.84 -6.31 14.31
CA GLN A 113 -7.74 -5.75 15.31
C GLN A 113 -7.16 -4.40 15.71
N SER A 114 -8.01 -3.42 16.02
CA SER A 114 -7.53 -2.22 16.70
C SER A 114 -6.93 -2.69 18.02
N ARG A 115 -5.61 -2.65 18.12
CA ARG A 115 -4.88 -3.08 19.30
C ARG A 115 -4.38 -1.84 19.99
N GLU A 116 -4.85 -1.58 21.20
CA GLU A 116 -4.28 -0.58 22.11
C GLU A 116 -2.96 -1.08 22.72
N CYS A 117 -2.13 -1.77 21.94
CA CYS A 117 -0.89 -2.37 22.42
C CYS A 117 0.28 -1.51 21.98
N TYR A 118 1.05 -1.01 22.94
CA TYR A 118 2.20 -0.11 22.74
C TYR A 118 3.32 -0.66 21.83
N HIS A 119 3.30 -1.95 21.49
CA HIS A 119 4.23 -2.56 20.54
C HIS A 119 3.89 -2.26 19.07
N TRP A 120 2.69 -1.75 18.81
CA TRP A 120 2.16 -1.42 17.49
C TRP A 120 2.00 0.10 17.37
N GLY A 121 2.11 0.61 16.15
CA GLY A 121 2.02 2.04 15.85
C GLY A 121 3.31 2.65 15.29
N ALA A 122 3.21 3.91 14.89
CA ALA A 122 4.25 4.66 14.19
C ALA A 122 5.60 4.68 14.94
N ASP A 123 5.57 4.88 16.26
CA ASP A 123 6.76 4.98 17.11
C ASP A 123 7.58 3.67 17.14
N GLN A 124 6.92 2.52 16.99
CA GLN A 124 7.57 1.22 17.01
C GLN A 124 7.96 0.72 15.61
N CYS A 125 7.49 1.39 14.55
CA CYS A 125 7.72 0.96 13.18
C CYS A 125 9.21 0.83 12.80
N PRO A 126 10.14 1.69 13.27
CA PRO A 126 11.57 1.50 12.99
C PRO A 126 12.10 0.15 13.49
N HIS A 127 11.57 -0.38 14.60
CA HIS A 127 11.94 -1.70 15.10
C HIS A 127 11.39 -2.82 14.20
N TRP A 128 10.19 -2.64 13.64
CA TRP A 128 9.57 -3.59 12.73
C TRP A 128 10.29 -3.66 11.39
N THR A 129 10.57 -2.52 10.76
CA THR A 129 11.29 -2.48 9.47
C THR A 129 12.73 -2.98 9.61
N ALA A 130 13.38 -2.74 10.76
CA ALA A 130 14.69 -3.33 11.06
C ALA A 130 14.64 -4.84 11.34
N THR A 131 13.49 -5.38 11.77
CA THR A 131 13.32 -6.81 12.09
C THR A 131 12.90 -7.61 10.86
N LEU A 132 12.06 -7.03 10.02
CA LEU A 132 11.47 -7.66 8.84
C LEU A 132 11.70 -6.80 7.58
N PRO A 133 12.96 -6.55 7.19
CA PRO A 133 13.29 -5.63 6.11
C PRO A 133 12.83 -6.10 4.73
N GLU A 134 12.50 -7.38 4.54
CA GLU A 134 12.02 -7.95 3.26
C GLU A 134 10.52 -8.29 3.27
N ASP A 135 9.79 -7.92 4.32
CA ASP A 135 8.38 -8.25 4.51
C ASP A 135 7.49 -7.00 4.62
N GLY A 136 7.80 -5.97 3.83
CA GLY A 136 7.07 -4.69 3.81
C GLY A 136 5.56 -4.85 3.64
N GLU A 137 5.15 -5.75 2.76
CA GLU A 137 3.75 -6.08 2.52
C GLU A 137 3.07 -6.66 3.77
N THR A 138 3.73 -7.57 4.48
CA THR A 138 3.24 -8.14 5.75
C THR A 138 3.16 -7.07 6.84
N LEU A 139 4.19 -6.24 6.96
CA LEU A 139 4.23 -5.14 7.92
C LEU A 139 3.10 -4.13 7.67
N ALA A 140 2.87 -3.77 6.41
CA ALA A 140 1.77 -2.91 6.01
C ALA A 140 0.43 -3.52 6.46
N ALA A 141 0.19 -4.82 6.19
CA ALA A 141 -1.03 -5.50 6.61
C ALA A 141 -1.24 -5.47 8.14
N TRP A 142 -0.17 -5.66 8.93
CA TRP A 142 -0.25 -5.60 10.39
C TRP A 142 -0.49 -4.18 10.93
N LEU A 143 0.02 -3.15 10.25
CA LEU A 143 -0.12 -1.75 10.64
C LEU A 143 -1.39 -1.08 10.07
N MET A 144 -2.19 -1.80 9.26
CA MET A 144 -3.45 -1.30 8.69
C MET A 144 -4.42 -0.67 9.70
N PRO A 145 -4.63 -1.22 10.92
CA PRO A 145 -5.54 -0.61 11.88
C PRO A 145 -5.15 0.82 12.27
N ASP A 146 -3.85 1.06 12.43
CA ASP A 146 -3.31 2.38 12.78
C ASP A 146 -3.52 3.35 11.60
N LEU A 147 -3.24 2.91 10.38
CA LEU A 147 -3.41 3.71 9.15
C LEU A 147 -4.87 4.06 8.88
N LEU A 148 -5.80 3.13 9.10
CA LEU A 148 -7.23 3.40 9.00
C LEU A 148 -7.65 4.54 9.93
N HIS A 149 -7.10 4.58 11.14
CA HIS A 149 -7.38 5.65 12.09
C HIS A 149 -6.83 7.00 11.60
N THR A 150 -5.67 7.05 10.94
CA THR A 150 -5.07 8.31 10.41
C THR A 150 -5.96 9.08 9.44
N ALA A 151 -6.85 8.39 8.72
CA ALA A 151 -7.73 9.01 7.75
C ALA A 151 -8.90 9.78 8.39
N ASP A 152 -9.37 9.42 9.58
CA ASP A 152 -10.58 10.03 10.17
C ASP A 152 -10.34 10.56 11.59
N GLU A 153 -10.03 9.67 12.54
CA GLU A 153 -9.98 9.97 13.97
C GLU A 153 -8.54 10.12 14.52
N GLY A 154 -7.53 9.90 13.67
CA GLY A 154 -6.13 9.77 14.04
C GLY A 154 -5.51 10.98 14.71
N ARG A 155 -4.59 10.70 15.64
CA ARG A 155 -3.62 11.68 16.15
C ARG A 155 -2.64 12.05 15.04
N ARG A 156 -2.03 13.24 15.16
CA ARG A 156 -0.92 13.65 14.28
C ARG A 156 0.22 12.66 14.38
N GLY A 157 0.87 12.39 13.24
CA GLY A 157 2.06 11.55 13.16
C GLY A 157 1.77 10.07 12.93
N GLY A 158 0.51 9.71 12.72
CA GLY A 158 0.15 8.32 12.45
C GLY A 158 0.66 7.80 11.10
N ALA A 159 1.10 8.65 10.17
CA ALA A 159 1.64 8.24 8.88
C ALA A 159 3.16 8.45 8.74
N TRP A 160 3.86 8.89 9.79
CA TRP A 160 5.31 9.16 9.77
C TRP A 160 6.16 7.93 9.44
N PHE A 161 5.60 6.74 9.63
CA PHE A 161 6.28 5.49 9.33
C PHE A 161 6.16 5.04 7.88
N LEU A 162 5.35 5.71 7.05
CA LEU A 162 5.15 5.30 5.65
C LEU A 162 6.45 5.33 4.83
N PRO A 163 7.30 6.37 4.90
CA PRO A 163 8.57 6.36 4.15
C PRO A 163 9.49 5.17 4.50
N PRO A 164 9.85 4.90 5.77
CA PRO A 164 10.69 3.74 6.09
C PRO A 164 10.00 2.41 5.81
N LEU A 165 8.66 2.35 5.81
CA LEU A 165 7.94 1.16 5.36
C LEU A 165 8.12 0.94 3.85
N MET A 166 8.09 1.97 3.01
CA MET A 166 8.33 1.85 1.56
C MET A 166 9.79 1.51 1.22
N GLU A 167 10.72 1.84 2.11
CA GLU A 167 12.13 1.43 1.98
C GLU A 167 12.35 -0.08 2.16
N THR A 168 11.42 -0.80 2.79
CA THR A 168 11.53 -2.26 2.95
C THR A 168 11.46 -2.98 1.59
N GLY A 169 12.19 -4.08 1.49
CA GLY A 169 12.21 -4.98 0.34
C GLY A 169 10.95 -5.84 0.18
N GLY A 170 11.06 -6.89 -0.63
CA GLY A 170 9.93 -7.72 -1.07
C GLY A 170 9.00 -7.06 -2.10
N ALA A 171 7.94 -7.76 -2.47
CA ALA A 171 6.95 -7.26 -3.43
C ALA A 171 6.13 -6.10 -2.84
N ALA A 172 5.91 -5.04 -3.64
CA ALA A 172 4.99 -3.97 -3.28
C ALA A 172 3.57 -4.33 -3.75
N GLY A 173 2.79 -4.93 -2.86
CA GLY A 173 1.46 -5.45 -3.16
C GLY A 173 0.34 -4.53 -2.69
N VAL A 174 -0.84 -5.12 -2.52
CA VAL A 174 -2.07 -4.42 -2.11
C VAL A 174 -1.93 -3.72 -0.76
N ALA A 175 -1.18 -4.27 0.19
CA ALA A 175 -1.04 -3.73 1.53
C ALA A 175 -0.27 -2.42 1.54
N LEU A 176 0.87 -2.38 0.84
CA LEU A 176 1.66 -1.15 0.73
C LEU A 176 0.91 -0.06 -0.03
N HIS A 177 0.22 -0.41 -1.13
CA HIS A 177 -0.58 0.57 -1.89
C HIS A 177 -1.80 1.06 -1.11
N LEU A 178 -2.45 0.20 -0.32
CA LEU A 178 -3.55 0.59 0.56
C LEU A 178 -3.07 1.48 1.73
N ALA A 179 -1.91 1.17 2.31
CA ALA A 179 -1.26 2.01 3.32
C ALA A 179 -1.03 3.43 2.80
N LEU A 180 -0.51 3.51 1.58
CA LEU A 180 -0.26 4.75 0.88
C LEU A 180 -1.56 5.51 0.60
N ALA A 181 -2.61 4.81 0.14
CA ALA A 181 -3.92 5.40 -0.12
C ALA A 181 -4.55 6.03 1.13
N TYR A 182 -4.47 5.36 2.29
CA TYR A 182 -4.91 5.93 3.57
C TYR A 182 -4.07 7.16 3.96
N GLY A 183 -2.74 7.09 3.82
CA GLY A 183 -1.84 8.19 4.12
C GLY A 183 -2.10 9.44 3.27
N LEU A 184 -2.32 9.28 1.96
CA LEU A 184 -2.67 10.39 1.05
C LEU A 184 -4.02 11.03 1.44
N GLY A 185 -4.92 10.26 2.05
CA GLY A 185 -6.20 10.71 2.59
C GLY A 185 -6.16 11.19 4.05
N ALA A 186 -4.99 11.22 4.69
CA ALA A 186 -4.86 11.48 6.12
C ALA A 186 -5.45 12.82 6.54
N ARG A 187 -6.01 12.85 7.76
CA ARG A 187 -6.66 14.05 8.32
C ARG A 187 -5.68 15.22 8.43
N HIS A 188 -4.47 14.99 8.94
CA HIS A 188 -3.47 16.03 9.18
C HIS A 188 -2.56 16.21 7.97
N ALA A 189 -2.18 17.46 7.68
CA ALA A 189 -1.35 17.77 6.52
C ALA A 189 0.05 17.15 6.61
N GLU A 190 0.62 17.07 7.81
CA GLU A 190 1.93 16.47 8.09
C GLU A 190 1.97 14.97 7.73
N ASP A 191 0.88 14.26 8.03
CA ASP A 191 0.71 12.84 7.66
C ASP A 191 0.59 12.68 6.14
N ARG A 192 -0.10 13.60 5.46
CA ARG A 192 -0.18 13.62 3.99
C ARG A 192 1.19 13.88 3.35
N ILE A 193 2.00 14.77 3.90
CA ILE A 193 3.38 15.01 3.43
C ILE A 193 4.20 13.72 3.56
N SER A 194 4.11 13.04 4.70
CA SER A 194 4.80 11.75 4.91
C SER A 194 4.35 10.68 3.90
N ALA A 195 3.06 10.67 3.53
CA ALA A 195 2.54 9.79 2.49
C ALA A 195 3.04 10.19 1.08
N VAL A 196 3.20 11.48 0.79
CA VAL A 196 3.82 11.96 -0.46
C VAL A 196 5.28 11.52 -0.53
N ASP A 197 6.06 11.64 0.55
CA ASP A 197 7.44 11.14 0.58
C ASP A 197 7.49 9.63 0.34
N ALA A 198 6.60 8.86 0.97
CA ALA A 198 6.46 7.42 0.75
C ALA A 198 6.09 7.07 -0.70
N LEU A 199 5.18 7.82 -1.32
CA LEU A 199 4.83 7.68 -2.75
C LEU A 199 6.07 7.86 -3.64
N LEU A 200 6.89 8.87 -3.35
CA LEU A 200 8.10 9.17 -4.11
C LEU A 200 9.17 8.10 -3.91
N VAL A 201 9.35 7.57 -2.69
CA VAL A 201 10.25 6.44 -2.41
C VAL A 201 9.85 5.22 -3.23
N LEU A 202 8.58 4.82 -3.20
CA LEU A 202 8.12 3.63 -3.91
C LEU A 202 8.20 3.80 -5.44
N ALA A 203 7.92 5.01 -5.93
CA ALA A 203 8.08 5.36 -7.35
C ALA A 203 9.56 5.32 -7.78
N ALA A 204 10.47 5.89 -6.98
CA ALA A 204 11.91 5.91 -7.28
C ALA A 204 12.51 4.50 -7.31
N GLN A 205 11.96 3.56 -6.54
CA GLN A 205 12.34 2.16 -6.56
C GLN A 205 11.73 1.36 -7.74
N GLY A 206 10.86 1.97 -8.56
CA GLY A 206 10.16 1.30 -9.65
C GLY A 206 9.14 0.26 -9.18
N ARG A 207 8.69 0.35 -7.93
CA ARG A 207 7.78 -0.62 -7.28
C ARG A 207 6.34 -0.12 -7.17
N LEU A 208 6.08 1.13 -7.55
CA LEU A 208 4.76 1.74 -7.47
C LEU A 208 3.89 1.31 -8.66
N ASP A 209 2.79 0.63 -8.36
CA ASP A 209 1.68 0.37 -9.28
C ASP A 209 0.62 1.47 -9.12
N THR A 210 0.64 2.42 -10.06
CA THR A 210 -0.31 3.54 -10.08
C THR A 210 -1.74 3.10 -10.35
N VAL A 211 -1.95 1.99 -11.06
CA VAL A 211 -3.28 1.44 -11.36
C VAL A 211 -3.87 0.83 -10.09
N LEU A 212 -3.08 0.03 -9.37
CA LEU A 212 -3.48 -0.52 -8.07
C LEU A 212 -3.78 0.60 -7.07
N LEU A 213 -2.89 1.59 -6.94
CA LEU A 213 -3.12 2.74 -6.06
C LEU A 213 -4.41 3.49 -6.41
N GLY A 214 -4.63 3.77 -7.69
CA GLY A 214 -5.83 4.47 -8.16
C GLY A 214 -7.12 3.69 -7.86
N ARG A 215 -7.10 2.36 -8.01
CA ARG A 215 -8.23 1.48 -7.65
C ARG A 215 -8.53 1.54 -6.16
N GLU A 216 -7.51 1.40 -5.30
CA GLU A 216 -7.71 1.47 -3.85
C GLU A 216 -8.19 2.86 -3.42
N LEU A 217 -7.66 3.95 -3.99
CA LEU A 217 -8.14 5.31 -3.75
C LEU A 217 -9.62 5.47 -4.14
N GLY A 218 -10.02 4.94 -5.30
CA GLY A 218 -11.41 4.94 -5.73
C GLY A 218 -12.34 4.25 -4.73
N VAL A 219 -11.96 3.05 -4.27
CA VAL A 219 -12.69 2.28 -3.24
C VAL A 219 -12.77 3.04 -1.91
N LEU A 220 -11.66 3.61 -1.44
CA LEU A 220 -11.63 4.33 -0.18
C LEU A 220 -12.49 5.59 -0.19
N VAL A 221 -12.52 6.32 -1.31
CA VAL A 221 -13.42 7.47 -1.44
C VAL A 221 -14.87 7.03 -1.51
N ASP A 222 -15.16 5.94 -2.24
CA ASP A 222 -16.53 5.42 -2.39
C ASP A 222 -17.16 5.05 -1.04
N HIS A 223 -16.35 4.50 -0.15
CA HIS A 223 -16.77 4.14 1.21
C HIS A 223 -16.65 5.28 2.24
N ASP A 224 -16.38 6.51 1.80
CA ASP A 224 -16.19 7.71 2.64
C ASP A 224 -15.05 7.56 3.67
N LEU A 225 -14.07 6.70 3.38
CA LEU A 225 -12.88 6.47 4.19
C LEU A 225 -11.79 7.51 3.91
N VAL A 226 -11.77 8.07 2.71
CA VAL A 226 -10.87 9.16 2.31
C VAL A 226 -11.69 10.31 1.74
N LYS A 227 -11.38 11.54 2.18
CA LYS A 227 -12.05 12.74 1.69
C LYS A 227 -11.35 13.25 0.42
N VAL A 228 -12.12 13.55 -0.63
CA VAL A 228 -11.61 13.97 -1.95
C VAL A 228 -10.74 15.22 -1.88
N ASN A 229 -11.09 16.19 -1.03
CA ASN A 229 -10.29 17.41 -0.86
C ASN A 229 -8.90 17.12 -0.29
N ARG A 230 -8.79 16.19 0.66
CA ARG A 230 -7.49 15.78 1.24
C ARG A 230 -6.62 15.07 0.22
N LEU A 231 -7.24 14.21 -0.58
CA LEU A 231 -6.57 13.55 -1.70
C LEU A 231 -6.09 14.59 -2.75
N ALA A 232 -6.91 15.59 -3.06
CA ALA A 232 -6.52 16.66 -3.98
C ALA A 232 -5.32 17.46 -3.45
N ASP A 233 -5.29 17.76 -2.14
CA ASP A 233 -4.16 18.43 -1.49
C ASP A 233 -2.88 17.58 -1.61
N ALA A 234 -2.92 16.29 -1.24
CA ALA A 234 -1.77 15.40 -1.33
C ALA A 234 -1.29 15.21 -2.78
N ALA A 235 -2.21 15.04 -3.72
CA ALA A 235 -1.90 14.93 -5.15
C ALA A 235 -1.24 16.21 -5.68
N ARG A 236 -1.69 17.38 -5.23
CA ARG A 236 -1.06 18.67 -5.58
C ARG A 236 0.36 18.76 -5.03
N SER A 237 0.56 18.37 -3.76
CA SER A 237 1.90 18.32 -3.16
C SER A 237 2.84 17.38 -3.92
N ALA A 238 2.37 16.17 -4.30
CA ALA A 238 3.15 15.25 -5.11
C ALA A 238 3.43 15.79 -6.53
N ALA A 239 2.47 16.43 -7.18
CA ALA A 239 2.68 17.05 -8.49
C ALA A 239 3.71 18.18 -8.41
N ALA A 240 3.73 18.95 -7.31
CA ALA A 240 4.68 20.03 -7.09
C ALA A 240 6.14 19.54 -6.94
N THR A 241 6.38 18.27 -6.61
CA THR A 241 7.72 17.67 -6.63
C THR A 241 8.15 17.19 -8.02
N GLY A 242 7.31 17.37 -9.04
CA GLY A 242 7.55 16.93 -10.41
C GLY A 242 6.99 15.55 -10.75
N ALA A 243 6.30 14.87 -9.81
CA ALA A 243 5.73 13.54 -10.01
C ALA A 243 4.45 13.54 -10.86
N TYR A 244 4.38 14.36 -11.91
CA TYR A 244 3.18 14.57 -12.73
C TYR A 244 2.63 13.26 -13.31
N ARG A 245 3.51 12.40 -13.87
CA ARG A 245 3.09 11.13 -14.49
C ARG A 245 2.55 10.14 -13.46
N THR A 246 3.17 10.07 -12.29
CA THR A 246 2.71 9.24 -11.18
C THR A 246 1.33 9.67 -10.69
N VAL A 247 1.15 10.97 -10.45
CA VAL A 247 -0.11 11.55 -10.00
C VAL A 247 -1.19 11.36 -11.05
N LEU A 248 -0.91 11.65 -12.32
CA LEU A 248 -1.87 11.45 -13.39
C LEU A 248 -2.28 9.98 -13.53
N GLY A 249 -1.32 9.05 -13.46
CA GLY A 249 -1.60 7.62 -13.55
C GLY A 249 -2.58 7.13 -12.47
N MET A 250 -2.36 7.50 -11.20
CA MET A 250 -3.28 7.09 -10.12
C MET A 250 -4.64 7.81 -10.22
N LEU A 251 -4.67 9.08 -10.62
CA LEU A 251 -5.90 9.85 -10.74
C LEU A 251 -6.75 9.41 -11.93
N ALA A 252 -6.14 9.05 -13.06
CA ALA A 252 -6.87 8.56 -14.22
C ALA A 252 -7.67 7.29 -13.92
N VAL A 253 -7.18 6.46 -12.98
CA VAL A 253 -7.85 5.25 -12.53
C VAL A 253 -8.88 5.51 -11.42
N ALA A 254 -8.63 6.50 -10.54
CA ALA A 254 -9.55 6.84 -9.45
C ALA A 254 -10.76 7.69 -9.92
N LEU A 255 -10.56 8.59 -10.89
CA LEU A 255 -11.56 9.55 -11.36
C LEU A 255 -12.85 8.92 -11.91
N PRO A 256 -12.83 7.81 -12.67
CA PRO A 256 -14.06 7.16 -13.15
C PRO A 256 -15.07 6.87 -12.04
N THR A 257 -14.61 6.32 -10.91
CA THR A 257 -15.45 6.06 -9.73
C THR A 257 -16.07 7.34 -9.19
N LEU A 258 -15.31 8.43 -9.14
CA LEU A 258 -15.76 9.72 -8.62
C LEU A 258 -16.73 10.45 -9.56
N LEU A 259 -16.54 10.30 -10.87
CA LEU A 259 -17.37 10.92 -11.91
C LEU A 259 -18.71 10.19 -12.10
N ALA A 260 -18.79 8.91 -11.72
CA ALA A 260 -20.01 8.12 -11.75
C ALA A 260 -21.07 8.59 -10.74
N TYR A 261 -20.70 9.38 -9.73
CA TYR A 261 -21.62 9.95 -8.77
C TYR A 261 -22.62 10.90 -9.45
N GLU A 262 -23.92 10.69 -9.20
CA GLU A 262 -24.97 11.61 -9.65
C GLU A 262 -24.71 13.04 -9.15
N LYS A 263 -24.33 13.16 -7.86
CA LYS A 263 -23.90 14.41 -7.25
C LYS A 263 -22.40 14.38 -7.02
N ALA A 264 -21.69 15.24 -7.75
CA ALA A 264 -20.25 15.42 -7.65
C ALA A 264 -19.78 15.58 -6.19
N PRO A 265 -18.83 14.76 -5.71
CA PRO A 265 -18.32 14.90 -4.35
C PRO A 265 -17.56 16.23 -4.19
N ARG A 266 -17.60 16.79 -2.98
CA ARG A 266 -16.91 18.05 -2.67
C ARG A 266 -15.40 17.88 -2.88
N GLY A 267 -14.79 18.82 -3.62
CA GLY A 267 -13.36 18.80 -3.93
C GLY A 267 -12.98 18.09 -5.23
N ILE A 268 -13.93 17.46 -5.95
CA ILE A 268 -13.61 16.81 -7.24
C ILE A 268 -13.09 17.82 -8.28
N GLY A 269 -13.54 19.07 -8.23
CA GLY A 269 -13.05 20.13 -9.11
C GLY A 269 -11.56 20.42 -8.91
N ASP A 270 -11.07 20.34 -7.66
CA ASP A 270 -9.66 20.52 -7.35
C ASP A 270 -8.83 19.30 -7.80
N LEU A 271 -9.37 18.10 -7.62
CA LEU A 271 -8.73 16.86 -8.07
C LEU A 271 -8.59 16.83 -9.62
N LEU A 272 -9.66 17.22 -10.33
CA LEU A 272 -9.63 17.38 -11.79
C LEU A 272 -8.64 18.46 -12.21
N ALA A 273 -8.48 19.55 -11.45
CA ALA A 273 -7.50 20.59 -11.74
C ALA A 273 -6.07 20.06 -11.66
N VAL A 274 -5.76 19.24 -10.64
CA VAL A 274 -4.45 18.58 -10.50
C VAL A 274 -4.22 17.59 -11.63
N ALA A 275 -5.20 16.78 -11.99
CA ALA A 275 -5.10 15.85 -13.11
C ALA A 275 -4.87 16.58 -14.44
N ALA A 276 -5.62 17.67 -14.70
CA ALA A 276 -5.44 18.50 -15.90
C ALA A 276 -4.02 19.09 -15.96
N GLU A 277 -3.53 19.65 -14.86
CA GLU A 277 -2.16 20.19 -14.78
C GLU A 277 -1.12 19.10 -15.04
N CYS A 278 -1.26 17.92 -14.45
CA CYS A 278 -0.34 16.81 -14.67
C CYS A 278 -0.37 16.34 -16.14
N ALA A 279 -1.56 16.21 -16.74
CA ALA A 279 -1.72 15.85 -18.15
C ALA A 279 -1.06 16.86 -19.09
N GLU A 280 -1.24 18.16 -18.85
CA GLU A 280 -0.58 19.21 -19.64
C GLU A 280 0.95 19.17 -19.53
N ARG A 281 1.49 18.79 -18.37
CA ARG A 281 2.94 18.75 -18.11
C ARG A 281 3.62 17.50 -18.66
N CYS A 282 2.96 16.34 -18.59
CA CYS A 282 3.59 15.06 -18.93
C CYS A 282 2.93 14.30 -20.08
N GLY A 283 1.85 14.82 -20.66
CA GLY A 283 1.03 14.16 -21.68
C GLY A 283 0.15 13.04 -21.12
N THR A 284 -0.63 12.41 -22.00
CA THR A 284 -1.57 11.32 -21.69
C THR A 284 -1.12 9.98 -22.28
N GLU A 285 0.11 9.88 -22.79
CA GLU A 285 0.64 8.66 -23.38
C GLU A 285 0.65 7.49 -22.38
N GLY A 286 0.08 6.35 -22.78
CA GLY A 286 -0.06 5.16 -21.94
C GLY A 286 -1.21 5.23 -20.93
N ILE A 287 -2.04 6.28 -20.95
CA ILE A 287 -3.20 6.42 -20.08
C ILE A 287 -4.47 6.27 -20.92
N GLU A 288 -5.34 5.35 -20.51
CA GLU A 288 -6.64 5.16 -21.15
C GLU A 288 -7.54 6.39 -20.96
N PRO A 289 -8.41 6.72 -21.94
CA PRO A 289 -9.40 7.78 -21.79
C PRO A 289 -10.25 7.61 -20.52
N ILE A 290 -10.38 8.68 -19.74
CA ILE A 290 -11.08 8.65 -18.45
C ILE A 290 -12.60 8.56 -18.69
N VAL A 291 -13.20 7.45 -18.28
CA VAL A 291 -14.65 7.22 -18.37
C VAL A 291 -15.43 8.30 -17.60
N GLY A 292 -16.50 8.81 -18.20
CA GLY A 292 -17.34 9.87 -17.60
C GLY A 292 -16.79 11.29 -17.71
N LEU A 293 -15.54 11.47 -18.19
CA LEU A 293 -14.92 12.79 -18.33
C LEU A 293 -15.62 13.65 -19.37
N ALA A 294 -15.87 13.11 -20.57
CA ALA A 294 -16.56 13.82 -21.65
C ALA A 294 -17.99 14.22 -21.27
N ALA A 295 -18.73 13.31 -20.63
CA ALA A 295 -20.07 13.58 -20.13
C ALA A 295 -20.07 14.71 -19.07
N THR A 296 -19.04 14.74 -18.21
CA THR A 296 -18.89 15.79 -17.18
C THR A 296 -18.50 17.14 -17.79
N ALA A 297 -17.61 17.15 -18.78
CA ALA A 297 -17.21 18.35 -19.53
C ALA A 297 -18.38 18.95 -20.34
N GLY A 298 -19.29 18.11 -20.84
CA GLY A 298 -20.47 18.52 -21.61
C GLY A 298 -21.68 19.00 -20.78
N ARG A 299 -21.60 18.99 -19.44
CA ARG A 299 -22.71 19.45 -18.58
C ARG A 299 -22.92 20.96 -18.75
N LYS A 300 -24.18 21.40 -18.71
CA LYS A 300 -24.51 22.83 -18.69
C LYS A 300 -24.03 23.46 -17.37
N GLY A 301 -23.29 24.57 -17.46
CA GLY A 301 -22.84 25.36 -16.31
C GLY A 301 -21.37 25.74 -16.37
N SER A 302 -20.94 26.59 -15.45
CA SER A 302 -19.57 27.13 -15.36
C SER A 302 -18.82 26.68 -14.10
N SER A 303 -19.31 25.61 -13.44
CA SER A 303 -18.69 25.11 -12.23
C SER A 303 -17.23 24.72 -12.45
N GLN A 304 -16.42 24.81 -11.40
CA GLN A 304 -15.01 24.42 -11.46
C GLN A 304 -14.86 22.99 -11.98
N THR A 305 -15.72 22.06 -11.54
CA THR A 305 -15.75 20.67 -12.02
C THR A 305 -15.89 20.58 -13.54
N VAL A 306 -16.87 21.28 -14.13
CA VAL A 306 -17.09 21.27 -15.59
C VAL A 306 -15.89 21.87 -16.33
N ARG A 307 -15.38 23.02 -15.86
CA ARG A 307 -14.24 23.69 -16.47
C ARG A 307 -12.96 22.85 -16.44
N GLN A 308 -12.65 22.23 -15.30
CA GLN A 308 -11.44 21.40 -15.17
C GLN A 308 -11.60 20.04 -15.87
N ALA A 309 -12.82 19.48 -15.94
CA ALA A 309 -13.09 18.30 -16.76
C ALA A 309 -12.86 18.60 -18.26
N ALA A 310 -13.35 19.73 -18.75
CA ALA A 310 -13.11 20.15 -20.13
C ALA A 310 -11.62 20.40 -20.42
N ARG A 311 -10.91 21.04 -19.48
CA ARG A 311 -9.46 21.26 -19.56
C ARG A 311 -8.70 19.93 -19.67
N LEU A 312 -8.99 18.97 -18.79
CA LEU A 312 -8.37 17.65 -18.83
C LEU A 312 -8.69 16.90 -20.12
N LEU A 313 -9.96 16.94 -20.57
CA LEU A 313 -10.40 16.26 -21.80
C LEU A 313 -9.65 16.77 -23.04
N ALA A 314 -9.34 18.07 -23.10
CA ALA A 314 -8.63 18.68 -24.22
C ALA A 314 -7.19 18.16 -24.42
N VAL A 315 -6.60 17.52 -23.41
CA VAL A 315 -5.25 16.94 -23.48
C VAL A 315 -5.26 15.51 -24.02
N PHE A 316 -6.40 14.81 -23.96
CA PHE A 316 -6.52 13.49 -24.54
C PHE A 316 -6.63 13.60 -26.07
N PRO A 317 -5.99 12.68 -26.82
CA PRO A 317 -6.18 12.63 -28.26
C PRO A 317 -7.68 12.45 -28.58
N PRO A 318 -8.18 13.05 -29.67
CA PRO A 318 -9.56 12.83 -30.09
C PRO A 318 -9.77 11.33 -30.28
N VAL A 319 -10.81 10.78 -29.66
CA VAL A 319 -11.20 9.38 -29.89
C VAL A 319 -11.42 9.24 -31.40
N PRO A 320 -10.69 8.36 -32.11
CA PRO A 320 -10.91 8.16 -33.52
C PRO A 320 -12.37 7.79 -33.72
N ALA A 321 -13.07 8.55 -34.56
CA ALA A 321 -14.44 8.23 -34.91
C ALA A 321 -14.44 6.86 -35.58
N GLU A 322 -14.81 5.81 -34.84
CA GLU A 322 -15.09 4.51 -35.43
C GLU A 322 -16.13 4.73 -36.52
N ALA A 323 -15.75 4.34 -37.75
CA ALA A 323 -16.62 4.36 -38.90
C ALA A 323 -17.88 3.56 -38.57
N ARG A 324 -19.02 4.22 -38.74
CA ARG A 324 -20.37 3.63 -38.64
C ARG A 324 -20.51 2.39 -39.50
#